data_AF-A0A7Y6E0K7-F1
#
_entry.id   AF-A0A7Y6E0K7-F1
#
_cell.length_a   1.000
_cell.length_b   1.000
_cell.length_c   1.000
_cell.angle_alpha   90.00
_cell.angle_beta   90.00
_cell.angle_gamma   90.00
#
_symmetry.space_group_name_H-M   'P 1'
#
loop_
_entity.id
_entity.type
_entity.pdbx_description
1 polymer ?
#
loop_
_entity_poly.entity_id
_entity_poly.type
_entity_poly.pdbx_seq_one_letter_code
_entity_poly.pdbx_strand_id
1 'polypeptide(L)'
;MTALAAARQLGAHRGTFAPRRTVWRKLNARRLHLFTHGIVVSGAEGPKAAFRYDAMTMFREAISVSVNGVRTSNSCTYTFLQPDGSKVKVDNNFAHFDQWGAEIQQGLVDAQFPAAQNTVAQGGHLRFDNLTIDRNGVTTPKGTASWFEIQRVDVDNGVLVLGKLGTRRDWYRQVVSKIPNFYVAYYLMRQLKRAG
;
A
#
# COMPACT_ATOMS: atom_id res chain seq x y z
N MET A 1 20.28 8.98 -13.11
CA MET A 1 18.98 8.35 -12.77
C MET A 1 18.97 6.90 -13.25
N THR A 2 19.28 6.65 -14.52
CA THR A 2 19.38 5.30 -15.13
C THR A 2 20.31 4.33 -14.40
N ALA A 3 21.46 4.78 -13.88
CA ALA A 3 22.42 3.92 -13.17
C ALA A 3 21.85 3.27 -11.89
N LEU A 4 21.13 4.03 -11.05
CA LEU A 4 20.53 3.48 -9.83
C LEU A 4 19.35 2.55 -10.14
N ALA A 5 18.55 2.89 -11.15
CA ALA A 5 17.45 2.05 -11.60
C ALA A 5 17.95 0.73 -12.22
N ALA A 6 19.02 0.78 -13.01
CA ALA A 6 19.67 -0.40 -13.57
C ALA A 6 20.29 -1.28 -12.47
N ALA A 7 21.02 -0.68 -11.53
CA ALA A 7 21.63 -1.40 -10.40
C ALA A 7 20.60 -2.13 -9.52
N ARG A 8 19.38 -1.59 -9.40
CA ARG A 8 18.28 -2.21 -8.65
C ARG A 8 17.33 -3.03 -9.54
N GLN A 9 17.66 -3.19 -10.82
CA GLN A 9 16.88 -3.94 -11.83
C GLN A 9 15.41 -3.51 -11.88
N LEU A 10 15.14 -2.20 -11.86
CA LEU A 10 13.78 -1.67 -11.79
C LEU A 10 12.99 -1.82 -13.11
N GLY A 11 13.63 -2.26 -14.19
CA GLY A 11 13.00 -2.46 -15.49
C GLY A 11 12.77 -1.14 -16.26
N ALA A 12 11.80 -1.14 -17.16
CA ALA A 12 11.51 0.00 -18.03
C ALA A 12 10.89 1.17 -17.27
N HIS A 13 11.26 2.39 -17.67
CA HIS A 13 10.70 3.63 -17.14
C HIS A 13 9.23 3.79 -17.58
N ARG A 14 8.34 4.13 -16.65
CA ARG A 14 6.89 4.25 -16.87
C ARG A 14 6.39 5.69 -16.80
N GLY A 15 7.04 6.53 -15.99
CA GLY A 15 6.61 7.91 -15.84
C GLY A 15 7.48 8.71 -14.87
N THR A 16 7.37 10.03 -14.93
CA THR A 16 8.04 10.92 -13.99
C THR A 16 7.09 12.02 -13.53
N PHE A 17 6.97 12.16 -12.21
CA PHE A 17 6.09 13.11 -11.56
C PHE A 17 6.92 14.17 -10.84
N ALA A 18 6.57 15.42 -11.10
CA ALA A 18 7.16 16.57 -10.44
C ALA A 18 6.24 17.05 -9.29
N PRO A 19 6.80 17.71 -8.28
CA PRO A 19 6.03 18.40 -7.27
C PRO A 19 5.21 19.54 -7.85
N ARG A 20 4.08 19.84 -7.22
CA ARG A 20 3.38 21.13 -7.34
C ARG A 20 4.38 22.24 -7.08
N ARG A 21 4.37 23.29 -7.90
CA ARG A 21 5.31 24.39 -7.78
C ARG A 21 5.17 25.07 -6.42
N THR A 22 6.31 25.32 -5.79
CA THR A 22 6.43 26.12 -4.56
C THR A 22 7.52 27.17 -4.74
N VAL A 23 7.64 28.12 -3.81
CA VAL A 23 8.78 29.06 -3.79
C VAL A 23 10.12 28.37 -3.46
N TRP A 24 10.07 27.17 -2.88
CA TRP A 24 11.24 26.44 -2.41
C TRP A 24 11.89 25.64 -3.54
N ARG A 25 12.99 26.15 -4.10
CA ARG A 25 13.72 25.52 -5.23
C ARG A 25 14.10 24.07 -4.97
N LYS A 26 14.54 23.74 -3.74
CA LYS A 26 14.90 22.36 -3.35
C LYS A 26 13.70 21.40 -3.43
N LEU A 27 12.51 21.84 -3.06
CA LEU A 27 11.29 21.02 -3.20
C LEU A 27 10.97 20.83 -4.66
N ASN A 28 10.99 21.89 -5.47
CA ASN A 28 10.71 21.85 -6.91
C ASN A 28 11.64 20.92 -7.71
N ALA A 29 12.83 20.63 -7.20
CA ALA A 29 13.80 19.74 -7.82
C ALA A 29 13.52 18.24 -7.57
N ARG A 30 12.57 17.90 -6.69
CA ARG A 30 12.22 16.49 -6.43
C ARG A 30 11.59 15.86 -7.66
N ARG A 31 11.85 14.57 -7.91
CA ARG A 31 11.13 13.78 -8.92
C ARG A 31 10.79 12.42 -8.34
N LEU A 32 9.61 11.93 -8.67
CA LEU A 32 9.19 10.55 -8.49
C LEU A 32 9.23 9.89 -9.86
N HIS A 33 10.10 8.90 -10.03
CA HIS A 33 10.19 8.12 -11.25
C HIS A 33 9.56 6.76 -11.00
N LEU A 34 8.59 6.40 -11.83
CA LEU A 34 7.98 5.07 -11.82
C LEU A 34 8.69 4.19 -12.84
N PHE A 35 8.91 2.93 -12.45
CA PHE A 35 9.47 1.88 -13.25
C PHE A 35 8.60 0.63 -13.16
N THR A 36 8.85 -0.32 -14.04
CA THR A 36 8.09 -1.57 -14.12
C THR A 36 8.13 -2.37 -12.82
N HIS A 37 9.29 -2.43 -12.16
CA HIS A 37 9.51 -3.21 -10.93
C HIS A 37 9.80 -2.34 -9.70
N GLY A 38 9.55 -1.03 -9.77
CA GLY A 38 9.80 -0.18 -8.62
C GLY A 38 9.73 1.31 -8.88
N ILE A 39 10.29 2.08 -7.94
CA ILE A 39 10.31 3.53 -7.99
C ILE A 39 11.69 4.08 -7.64
N VAL A 40 11.97 5.29 -8.12
CA VAL A 40 13.10 6.11 -7.68
C VAL A 40 12.58 7.46 -7.24
N VAL A 41 12.99 7.91 -6.05
CA VAL A 41 12.77 9.29 -5.61
C VAL A 41 14.10 10.02 -5.69
N SER A 42 14.13 11.13 -6.42
CA SER A 42 15.32 11.96 -6.61
C SER A 42 15.07 13.41 -6.18
N GLY A 43 16.14 14.17 -5.97
CA GLY A 43 16.14 15.61 -5.68
C GLY A 43 17.22 16.34 -6.47
N ALA A 44 17.51 17.58 -6.08
CA ALA A 44 18.52 18.42 -6.73
C ALA A 44 19.91 17.76 -6.79
N GLU A 45 20.26 16.97 -5.78
CA GLU A 45 21.55 16.28 -5.64
C GLU A 45 21.57 14.89 -6.32
N GLY A 46 20.50 14.52 -7.03
CA GLY A 46 20.36 13.23 -7.70
C GLY A 46 19.43 12.24 -6.98
N PRO A 47 19.53 10.93 -7.30
CA PRO A 47 18.67 9.90 -6.70
C PRO A 47 18.88 9.81 -5.19
N LYS A 48 17.78 9.80 -4.43
CA LYS A 48 17.80 9.68 -2.97
C LYS A 48 17.54 8.26 -2.50
N ALA A 49 16.66 7.55 -3.19
CA ALA A 49 16.32 6.17 -2.86
C ALA A 49 15.68 5.46 -4.07
N ALA A 50 15.84 4.15 -4.12
CA ALA A 50 15.25 3.27 -5.13
C ALA A 50 14.63 2.06 -4.43
N PHE A 51 13.34 1.82 -4.68
CA PHE A 51 12.55 0.77 -4.03
C PHE A 51 12.06 -0.22 -5.09
N ARG A 52 12.25 -1.51 -4.85
CA ARG A 52 11.65 -2.57 -5.68
C ARG A 52 10.28 -2.93 -5.14
N TYR A 53 9.32 -3.15 -6.04
CA TYR A 53 7.95 -3.51 -5.67
C TYR A 53 7.85 -4.86 -4.97
N ASP A 54 8.70 -5.82 -5.29
CA ASP A 54 8.70 -7.17 -4.68
C ASP A 54 9.18 -7.20 -3.23
N ALA A 55 10.01 -6.23 -2.83
CA ALA A 55 10.67 -6.21 -1.52
C ALA A 55 10.23 -5.05 -0.62
N MET A 56 9.61 -4.00 -1.17
CA MET A 56 9.24 -2.82 -0.37
C MET A 56 7.97 -3.06 0.46
N THR A 57 7.93 -2.38 1.61
CA THR A 57 6.71 -2.19 2.38
C THR A 57 6.17 -0.79 2.12
N MET A 58 4.86 -0.69 1.89
CA MET A 58 4.13 0.54 1.67
C MET A 58 3.03 0.70 2.72
N PHE A 59 2.99 1.88 3.34
CA PHE A 59 1.85 2.35 4.11
C PHE A 59 1.17 3.50 3.35
N ARG A 60 -0.16 3.52 3.36
CA ARG A 60 -0.96 4.61 2.76
C ARG A 60 -1.80 5.29 3.83
N GLU A 61 -1.51 6.54 4.08
CA GLU A 61 -2.29 7.39 4.97
C GLU A 61 -3.11 8.37 4.13
N ALA A 62 -4.44 8.28 4.22
CA ALA A 62 -5.36 9.22 3.60
C ALA A 62 -6.16 9.92 4.69
N ILE A 63 -6.06 11.24 4.77
CA ILE A 63 -6.72 12.08 5.76
C ILE A 63 -7.67 13.02 5.01
N SER A 64 -8.95 12.96 5.32
CA SER A 64 -9.96 13.96 4.90
C SER A 64 -10.31 14.78 6.13
N VAL A 65 -9.98 16.06 6.12
CA VAL A 65 -10.40 17.02 7.15
C VAL A 65 -11.70 17.66 6.68
N SER A 66 -12.69 17.71 7.58
CA SER A 66 -13.93 18.46 7.38
C SER A 66 -14.15 19.44 8.53
N VAL A 67 -14.55 20.67 8.23
CA VAL A 67 -14.94 21.70 9.21
C VAL A 67 -16.42 22.01 8.97
N ASN A 68 -17.26 21.86 9.99
CA ASN A 68 -18.72 22.05 9.91
C ASN A 68 -19.40 21.21 8.80
N GLY A 69 -18.96 19.95 8.62
CA GLY A 69 -19.49 19.06 7.57
C GLY A 69 -18.96 19.33 6.16
N VAL A 70 -18.25 20.43 5.94
CA VAL A 70 -17.60 20.76 4.66
C VAL A 70 -16.20 20.18 4.65
N ARG A 71 -15.88 19.38 3.63
CA ARG A 71 -14.52 18.85 3.42
C ARG A 71 -13.56 20.01 3.10
N THR A 72 -12.59 20.26 3.98
CA THR A 72 -11.65 21.39 3.91
C THR A 72 -10.26 21.01 3.42
N SER A 73 -9.83 19.76 3.59
CA SER A 73 -8.54 19.30 3.07
C SER A 73 -8.51 17.79 2.89
N ASN A 74 -7.86 17.33 1.82
CA ASN A 74 -7.53 15.93 1.61
C ASN A 74 -6.01 15.80 1.47
N SER A 75 -5.37 15.05 2.36
CA SER A 75 -3.98 14.64 2.21
C SER A 75 -3.88 13.14 2.01
N CYS A 76 -2.98 12.72 1.12
CA CYS A 76 -2.64 11.32 0.93
C CYS A 76 -1.11 11.22 0.95
N THR A 77 -0.59 10.42 1.87
CA THR A 77 0.84 10.17 2.05
C THR A 77 1.11 8.68 1.90
N TYR A 78 2.06 8.37 1.05
CA TYR A 78 2.64 7.05 0.90
C TYR A 78 3.99 7.03 1.59
N THR A 79 4.17 6.08 2.51
CA THR A 79 5.46 5.82 3.14
C THR A 79 5.99 4.50 2.59
N PHE A 80 7.14 4.56 1.92
CA PHE A 80 7.86 3.40 1.41
C PHE A 80 9.00 3.06 2.34
N LEU A 81 9.15 1.79 2.67
CA LEU A 81 10.21 1.25 3.51
C LEU A 81 10.90 0.11 2.77
N GLN A 82 12.22 0.04 2.85
CA GLN A 82 12.99 -1.14 2.43
C GLN A 82 13.30 -2.03 3.64
N PRO A 83 13.66 -3.31 3.39
CA PRO A 83 14.15 -4.21 4.44
C PRO A 83 15.37 -3.66 5.21
N ASP A 84 16.19 -2.82 4.57
CA ASP A 84 17.34 -2.16 5.21
C ASP A 84 16.96 -0.98 6.13
N GLY A 85 15.66 -0.71 6.30
CA GLY A 85 15.14 0.35 7.14
C GLY A 85 15.10 1.74 6.47
N SER A 86 15.62 1.87 5.25
CA SER A 86 15.50 3.12 4.50
C SER A 86 14.03 3.44 4.22
N LYS A 87 13.66 4.71 4.38
CA LYS A 87 12.27 5.17 4.26
C LYS A 87 12.15 6.45 3.46
N VAL A 88 11.11 6.54 2.64
CA VAL A 88 10.75 7.78 1.93
C VAL A 88 9.25 8.03 2.02
N LYS A 89 8.88 9.28 2.29
CA LYS A 89 7.51 9.76 2.20
C LYS A 89 7.28 10.50 0.89
N VAL A 90 6.19 10.14 0.22
CA VAL A 90 5.68 10.79 -0.98
C VAL A 90 4.23 11.14 -0.72
N ASP A 91 3.91 12.43 -0.80
CA ASP A 91 2.60 12.97 -0.50
C ASP A 91 2.01 13.71 -1.72
N ASN A 92 0.82 14.27 -1.53
CA ASN A 92 0.12 15.07 -2.53
C ASN A 92 0.83 16.39 -2.90
N ASN A 93 2.04 16.66 -2.39
CA ASN A 93 2.90 17.68 -2.98
C ASN A 93 3.41 17.26 -4.35
N PHE A 94 3.44 15.97 -4.69
CA PHE A 94 3.57 15.54 -6.10
C PHE A 94 2.27 15.77 -6.86
N ALA A 95 2.37 16.41 -8.03
CA ALA A 95 1.21 16.57 -8.91
C ALA A 95 0.69 15.19 -9.37
N HIS A 96 -0.58 15.14 -9.78
CA HIS A 96 -1.24 13.93 -10.28
C HIS A 96 -1.20 12.74 -9.30
N PHE A 97 -1.46 12.99 -8.01
CA PHE A 97 -1.38 11.97 -6.96
C PHE A 97 -2.28 10.75 -7.17
N ASP A 98 -3.43 10.93 -7.79
CA ASP A 98 -4.32 9.81 -8.14
C ASP A 98 -3.68 8.86 -9.16
N GLN A 99 -2.92 9.40 -10.11
CA GLN A 99 -2.28 8.61 -11.17
C GLN A 99 -1.10 7.80 -10.62
N TRP A 100 -0.08 8.48 -10.07
CA TRP A 100 1.10 7.76 -9.58
C TRP A 100 0.79 6.90 -8.36
N GLY A 101 -0.18 7.28 -7.54
CA GLY A 101 -0.61 6.49 -6.39
C GLY A 101 -1.24 5.16 -6.82
N ALA A 102 -2.11 5.17 -7.83
CA ALA A 102 -2.73 3.97 -8.38
C ALA A 102 -1.68 3.07 -9.07
N GLU A 103 -0.76 3.64 -9.85
CA GLU A 103 0.30 2.88 -10.51
C GLU A 103 1.23 2.16 -9.52
N ILE A 104 1.62 2.83 -8.43
CA ILE A 104 2.46 2.20 -7.38
C ILE A 104 1.69 1.08 -6.68
N GLN A 105 0.41 1.29 -6.37
CA GLN A 105 -0.42 0.26 -5.75
C GLN A 105 -0.54 -0.97 -6.65
N GLN A 106 -0.79 -0.76 -7.96
CA GLN A 106 -0.86 -1.84 -8.93
C GLN A 106 0.48 -2.58 -9.05
N GLY A 107 1.59 -1.86 -9.20
CA GLY A 107 2.92 -2.47 -9.30
C GLY A 107 3.29 -3.29 -8.05
N LEU A 108 2.88 -2.85 -6.86
CA LEU A 108 3.08 -3.61 -5.62
C LEU A 108 2.24 -4.89 -5.59
N VAL A 109 0.97 -4.82 -6.01
CA VAL A 109 0.09 -5.99 -6.11
C VAL A 109 0.63 -6.98 -7.14
N ASP A 110 0.98 -6.52 -8.35
CA ASP A 110 1.52 -7.38 -9.40
C ASP A 110 2.79 -8.11 -8.95
N ALA A 111 3.65 -7.43 -8.19
CA ALA A 111 4.91 -8.01 -7.73
C ALA A 111 4.76 -8.96 -6.53
N GLN A 112 3.87 -8.66 -5.58
CA GLN A 112 3.81 -9.40 -4.30
C GLN A 112 2.65 -10.38 -4.20
N PHE A 113 1.56 -10.15 -4.92
CA PHE A 113 0.35 -10.97 -4.81
C PHE A 113 0.56 -12.44 -5.21
N PRO A 114 1.26 -12.77 -6.31
CA PRO A 114 1.48 -14.17 -6.68
C PRO A 114 2.25 -14.96 -5.61
N ALA A 115 3.27 -14.33 -5.01
CA ALA A 115 4.03 -14.95 -3.92
C ALA A 115 3.14 -15.16 -2.69
N ALA A 116 2.32 -14.16 -2.33
CA ALA A 116 1.38 -14.27 -1.22
C ALA A 116 0.36 -15.42 -1.43
N GLN A 117 -0.18 -15.56 -2.63
CA GLN A 117 -1.07 -16.67 -2.98
C GLN A 117 -0.38 -18.03 -2.80
N ASN A 118 0.85 -18.15 -3.31
CA ASN A 118 1.63 -19.39 -3.20
C ASN A 118 1.92 -19.75 -1.75
N THR A 119 2.31 -18.78 -0.92
CA THR A 119 2.54 -19.00 0.51
C THR A 119 1.30 -19.57 1.19
N VAL A 120 0.12 -18.99 0.95
CA VAL A 120 -1.13 -19.47 1.55
C VAL A 120 -1.54 -20.83 0.99
N ALA A 121 -1.38 -21.06 -0.32
CA ALA A 121 -1.69 -22.35 -0.95
C ALA A 121 -0.86 -23.51 -0.38
N GLN A 122 0.38 -23.22 0.03
CA GLN A 122 1.30 -24.16 0.68
C GLN A 122 1.05 -24.31 2.19
N GLY A 123 0.00 -23.69 2.73
CA GLY A 123 -0.34 -23.75 4.16
C GLY A 123 0.43 -22.76 5.04
N GLY A 124 1.14 -21.81 4.43
CA GLY A 124 1.82 -20.74 5.15
C GLY A 124 0.87 -19.65 5.67
N HIS A 125 1.40 -18.83 6.57
CA HIS A 125 0.72 -17.69 7.17
C HIS A 125 1.37 -16.38 6.73
N LEU A 126 0.56 -15.38 6.35
CA LEU A 126 1.04 -14.05 6.00
C LEU A 126 0.58 -13.03 7.02
N ARG A 127 1.52 -12.24 7.53
CA ARG A 127 1.25 -11.22 8.54
C ARG A 127 1.26 -9.82 7.93
N PHE A 128 0.18 -9.08 8.18
CA PHE A 128 0.01 -7.67 7.84
C PHE A 128 -0.39 -6.91 9.10
N ASP A 129 0.60 -6.47 9.87
CA ASP A 129 0.41 -5.86 11.20
C ASP A 129 -0.35 -6.81 12.17
N ASN A 130 -1.59 -6.46 12.52
CA ASN A 130 -2.49 -7.22 13.40
C ASN A 130 -3.32 -8.28 12.66
N LEU A 131 -3.15 -8.44 11.35
CA LEU A 131 -3.84 -9.44 10.55
C LEU A 131 -2.87 -10.57 10.21
N THR A 132 -3.28 -11.80 10.48
CA THR A 132 -2.63 -12.99 9.92
C THR A 132 -3.62 -13.70 9.02
N ILE A 133 -3.22 -13.93 7.76
CA ILE A 133 -4.05 -14.53 6.72
C ILE A 133 -3.45 -15.88 6.35
N ASP A 134 -4.29 -16.92 6.29
CA ASP A 134 -3.92 -18.24 5.80
C ASP A 134 -5.08 -18.89 5.03
N ARG A 135 -4.92 -20.16 4.68
CA ARG A 135 -5.89 -20.89 3.86
C ARG A 135 -7.22 -21.12 4.56
N ASN A 136 -7.22 -21.17 5.88
CA ASN A 136 -8.39 -21.52 6.68
C ASN A 136 -9.17 -20.28 7.10
N GLY A 137 -8.49 -19.15 7.30
CA GLY A 137 -9.16 -17.93 7.70
C GLY A 137 -8.24 -16.74 7.94
N VAL A 138 -8.74 -15.85 8.80
CA VAL A 138 -8.04 -14.67 9.25
C VAL A 138 -7.98 -14.66 10.78
N THR A 139 -6.79 -14.43 11.31
CA THR A 139 -6.54 -14.24 12.73
C THR A 139 -6.29 -12.77 13.01
N THR A 140 -6.95 -12.26 14.05
CA THR A 140 -6.88 -10.88 14.52
C THR A 140 -6.66 -10.89 16.05
N PRO A 141 -6.42 -9.75 16.70
CA PRO A 141 -6.39 -9.68 18.16
C PRO A 141 -7.71 -10.09 18.84
N LYS A 142 -8.83 -10.15 18.10
CA LYS A 142 -10.13 -10.63 18.61
C LYS A 142 -10.33 -12.14 18.44
N GLY A 143 -9.32 -12.85 17.94
CA GLY A 143 -9.36 -14.28 17.64
C GLY A 143 -9.40 -14.56 16.14
N THR A 144 -9.70 -15.82 15.83
CA THR A 144 -9.69 -16.37 14.47
C THR A 144 -11.11 -16.57 13.94
N ALA A 145 -11.29 -16.30 12.66
CA ALA A 145 -12.52 -16.63 11.93
C ALA A 145 -12.14 -17.33 10.62
N SER A 146 -12.80 -18.46 10.36
CA SER A 146 -12.66 -19.18 9.11
C SER A 146 -13.26 -18.38 7.94
N TRP A 147 -12.83 -18.66 6.71
CA TRP A 147 -13.41 -18.01 5.52
C TRP A 147 -14.93 -18.24 5.38
N PHE A 148 -15.46 -19.37 5.89
CA PHE A 148 -16.89 -19.65 5.96
C PHE A 148 -17.64 -18.74 6.95
N GLU A 149 -17.01 -18.39 8.07
CA GLU A 149 -17.60 -17.47 9.04
C GLU A 149 -17.48 -16.01 8.61
N ILE A 150 -16.51 -15.65 7.78
CA ILE A 150 -16.39 -14.28 7.26
C ILE A 150 -17.53 -14.01 6.28
N GLN A 151 -18.33 -12.97 6.54
CA GLN A 151 -19.43 -12.56 5.65
C GLN A 151 -19.07 -11.34 4.80
N ARG A 152 -18.17 -10.50 5.29
CA ARG A 152 -17.81 -9.24 4.64
C ARG A 152 -16.32 -8.94 4.81
N VAL A 153 -15.68 -8.55 3.72
CA VAL A 153 -14.34 -7.96 3.68
C VAL A 153 -14.46 -6.66 2.88
N ASP A 154 -14.44 -5.52 3.57
CA ASP A 154 -14.75 -4.23 2.96
C ASP A 154 -13.88 -3.10 3.49
N VAL A 155 -13.89 -1.95 2.82
CA VAL A 155 -13.24 -0.72 3.27
C VAL A 155 -14.27 0.39 3.41
N ASP A 156 -14.50 0.83 4.64
CA ASP A 156 -15.39 1.94 4.95
C ASP A 156 -14.57 3.10 5.50
N ASN A 157 -14.60 4.25 4.83
CA ASN A 157 -13.94 5.49 5.25
C ASN A 157 -12.46 5.31 5.70
N GLY A 158 -11.70 4.51 4.96
CA GLY A 158 -10.28 4.24 5.26
C GLY A 158 -10.04 3.22 6.39
N VAL A 159 -11.08 2.48 6.78
CA VAL A 159 -11.02 1.40 7.76
C VAL A 159 -11.34 0.08 7.07
N LEU A 160 -10.45 -0.91 7.19
CA LEU A 160 -10.76 -2.29 6.85
C LEU A 160 -11.81 -2.80 7.84
N VAL A 161 -12.89 -3.36 7.31
CA VAL A 161 -14.00 -3.92 8.07
C VAL A 161 -14.17 -5.39 7.73
N LEU A 162 -14.17 -6.24 8.76
CA LEU A 162 -14.47 -7.67 8.66
C LEU A 162 -15.79 -7.97 9.39
N GLY A 163 -16.76 -8.51 8.66
CA GLY A 163 -18.01 -9.02 9.22
C GLY A 163 -17.92 -10.53 9.46
N LYS A 164 -18.49 -11.02 10.57
CA LYS A 164 -18.52 -12.44 10.92
C LYS A 164 -19.96 -12.94 11.10
N LEU A 165 -20.25 -14.16 10.64
CA LEU A 165 -21.53 -14.83 10.84
C LEU A 165 -21.93 -14.82 12.32
N GLY A 166 -23.20 -14.56 12.59
CA GLY A 166 -23.73 -14.47 13.96
C GLY A 166 -23.42 -13.17 14.71
N THR A 167 -22.66 -12.24 14.11
CA THR A 167 -22.40 -10.92 14.70
C THR A 167 -23.28 -9.84 14.06
N ARG A 168 -23.94 -9.02 14.89
CA ARG A 168 -24.75 -7.87 14.41
C ARG A 168 -23.90 -6.64 14.07
N ARG A 169 -22.67 -6.56 14.58
CA ARG A 169 -21.71 -5.47 14.36
C ARG A 169 -20.47 -6.03 13.69
N ASP A 170 -19.66 -5.15 13.11
CA ASP A 170 -18.35 -5.51 12.58
C ASP A 170 -17.52 -6.29 13.60
N TRP A 171 -17.10 -7.49 13.22
CA TRP A 171 -16.31 -8.34 14.07
C TRP A 171 -14.94 -7.71 14.31
N TYR A 172 -14.26 -7.25 13.25
CA TYR A 172 -12.97 -6.59 13.34
C TYR A 172 -12.90 -5.33 12.47
N ARG A 173 -12.15 -4.33 12.96
CA ARG A 173 -11.93 -3.05 12.30
C ARG A 173 -10.47 -2.63 12.48
N GLN A 174 -9.82 -2.15 11.43
CA GLN A 174 -8.46 -1.62 11.49
C GLN A 174 -8.26 -0.49 10.48
N VAL A 175 -7.59 0.59 10.89
CA VAL A 175 -7.29 1.70 9.99
C VAL A 175 -6.31 1.23 8.91
N VAL A 176 -6.66 1.46 7.64
CA VAL A 176 -5.86 1.02 6.47
C VAL A 176 -4.42 1.53 6.53
N SER A 177 -4.19 2.73 7.07
CA SER A 177 -2.85 3.32 7.20
C SER A 177 -1.90 2.58 8.13
N LYS A 178 -2.41 1.66 8.96
CA LYS A 178 -1.62 0.79 9.82
C LYS A 178 -1.30 -0.56 9.18
N ILE A 179 -1.98 -0.90 8.08
CA ILE A 179 -1.81 -2.19 7.42
C ILE A 179 -0.73 -2.04 6.34
N PRO A 180 0.43 -2.70 6.47
CA PRO A 180 1.44 -2.70 5.42
C PRO A 180 0.88 -3.39 4.17
N ASN A 181 1.23 -2.88 2.99
CA ASN A 181 0.87 -3.48 1.69
C ASN A 181 -0.62 -3.81 1.60
N PHE A 182 -1.47 -2.93 2.16
CA PHE A 182 -2.91 -3.16 2.37
C PHE A 182 -3.62 -3.83 1.19
N TYR A 183 -3.38 -3.39 -0.04
CA TYR A 183 -4.06 -3.96 -1.21
C TYR A 183 -3.70 -5.42 -1.49
N VAL A 184 -2.48 -5.86 -1.17
CA VAL A 184 -2.09 -7.28 -1.23
C VAL A 184 -2.93 -8.08 -0.24
N ALA A 185 -3.00 -7.63 1.01
CA ALA A 185 -3.81 -8.27 2.05
C ALA A 185 -5.30 -8.28 1.67
N TYR A 186 -5.82 -7.15 1.21
CA TYR A 186 -7.23 -6.98 0.84
C TYR A 186 -7.64 -7.88 -0.31
N TYR A 187 -6.87 -7.92 -1.40
CA TYR A 187 -7.18 -8.80 -2.53
C TYR A 187 -7.04 -10.27 -2.16
N LEU A 188 -6.09 -10.61 -1.28
CA LEU A 188 -5.91 -11.98 -0.81
C LEU A 188 -7.12 -12.44 0.02
N MET A 189 -7.56 -11.63 0.98
CA MET A 189 -8.75 -11.92 1.78
C MET A 189 -9.99 -12.06 0.91
N ARG A 190 -10.18 -11.18 -0.10
CA ARG A 190 -11.33 -11.26 -1.01
C ARG A 190 -11.29 -12.51 -1.88
N GLN A 191 -10.13 -12.92 -2.35
CA GLN A 191 -10.00 -14.15 -3.13
C GLN A 191 -10.32 -15.37 -2.26
N LEU A 192 -9.72 -15.48 -1.08
CA LEU A 192 -9.93 -16.61 -0.18
C LEU A 192 -11.39 -16.71 0.29
N LYS A 193 -12.02 -15.57 0.59
CA LYS A 193 -13.45 -15.50 0.92
C LYS A 193 -14.38 -15.91 -0.23
N ARG A 194 -13.95 -15.78 -1.49
CA ARG A 194 -14.74 -16.26 -2.64
C ARG A 194 -14.56 -17.76 -2.88
N ALA A 195 -13.45 -18.33 -2.42
CA ALA A 195 -13.12 -19.74 -2.59
C ALA A 195 -13.69 -20.65 -1.49
N GLY A 196 -14.06 -20.09 -0.32
CA GLY A 196 -14.74 -20.79 0.78
C GLY A 196 -16.04 -20.10 1.18
#